data_AF-A0A662CHV0-F1
#
_entry.id   AF-A0A662CHV0-F1
#
_cell.length_a   1.000
_cell.length_b   1.000
_cell.length_c   1.000
_cell.angle_alpha   90.00
_cell.angle_beta   90.00
_cell.angle_gamma   90.00
#
_symmetry.space_group_name_H-M   'P 1'
#
loop_
_entity.id
_entity.type
_entity.pdbx_description
1 polymer ?
#
loop_
_entity_poly.entity_id
_entity_poly.type
_entity_poly.pdbx_seq_one_letter_code
_entity_poly.pdbx_strand_id
1 'polypeptide(L)'
;MMSGAGGYGMMGSGMMGSGMMNGFFNYGAAAGEFDAEMTISAEEALEIAQEFLNQAYPGIEVSDEITQFYGYYTIDTESDGEIVGMLSVNGFSGQVFPHVWHGEFIEMVEG
;
A
#
# COMPACT_ATOMS: atom_id res chain seq x y z
N MET A 1 28.38 -15.05 -44.99
CA MET A 1 27.38 -15.76 -44.16
C MET A 1 26.79 -14.75 -43.19
N MET A 2 25.45 -14.64 -43.17
CA MET A 2 24.56 -13.88 -42.27
C MET A 2 24.71 -12.34 -42.23
N SER A 3 23.75 -11.54 -42.74
CA SER A 3 22.38 -11.23 -42.21
C SER A 3 22.47 -10.34 -40.96
N GLY A 4 21.82 -9.18 -40.81
CA GLY A 4 20.75 -8.52 -41.56
C GLY A 4 20.52 -7.09 -41.05
N ALA A 5 19.50 -6.44 -41.61
CA ALA A 5 19.11 -5.04 -41.42
C ALA A 5 18.01 -4.85 -40.34
N GLY A 6 17.80 -3.58 -39.94
CA GLY A 6 16.61 -3.07 -39.22
C GLY A 6 16.81 -2.93 -37.70
N GLY A 7 16.33 -1.92 -36.99
CA GLY A 7 15.45 -0.79 -37.29
C GLY A 7 15.38 0.16 -36.08
N TYR A 8 14.77 1.32 -36.28
CA TYR A 8 14.53 2.37 -35.27
C TYR A 8 13.35 2.02 -34.31
N GLY A 9 13.37 2.56 -33.09
CA GLY A 9 12.24 2.66 -32.15
C GLY A 9 12.72 2.61 -30.68
N MET A 10 12.85 3.75 -29.98
CA MET A 10 11.84 4.43 -29.14
C MET A 10 11.27 3.60 -27.96
N MET A 11 11.41 4.17 -26.76
CA MET A 11 10.63 3.94 -25.53
C MET A 11 10.68 2.54 -24.90
N GLY A 12 11.54 2.41 -23.89
CA GLY A 12 11.29 1.52 -22.75
C GLY A 12 11.25 2.38 -21.49
N SER A 13 10.04 2.60 -20.99
CA SER A 13 9.64 3.27 -19.75
C SER A 13 10.75 3.31 -18.70
N GLY A 14 11.18 4.49 -18.26
CA GLY A 14 10.40 5.15 -17.20
C GLY A 14 11.17 4.97 -15.90
N MET A 15 12.35 5.60 -15.85
CA MET A 15 13.06 5.89 -14.61
C MET A 15 12.28 7.03 -13.93
N MET A 16 11.18 6.68 -13.25
CA MET A 16 10.28 7.55 -12.49
C MET A 16 9.66 6.65 -11.40
N GLY A 17 9.90 6.81 -10.11
CA GLY A 17 10.78 7.71 -9.40
C GLY A 17 10.86 7.27 -7.94
N SER A 18 12.03 6.81 -7.51
CA SER A 18 12.33 6.59 -6.08
C SER A 18 12.61 7.92 -5.35
N GLY A 19 11.73 8.89 -5.53
CA GLY A 19 12.04 10.28 -5.17
C GLY A 19 10.80 11.13 -4.98
N MET A 20 9.79 10.64 -4.27
CA MET A 20 8.75 11.51 -3.72
C MET A 20 7.98 10.94 -2.50
N MET A 21 8.43 9.83 -1.91
CA MET A 21 7.80 9.23 -0.72
C MET A 21 8.48 9.72 0.57
N ASN A 22 8.71 11.01 0.69
CA ASN A 22 9.28 11.63 1.90
C ASN A 22 8.43 12.82 2.38
N GLY A 23 7.24 12.99 1.80
CA GLY A 23 6.34 14.12 2.04
C GLY A 23 5.00 13.78 2.69
N PHE A 24 4.67 12.50 2.85
CA PHE A 24 3.38 12.07 3.42
C PHE A 24 3.48 11.47 4.84
N PHE A 25 4.68 11.39 5.42
CA PHE A 25 4.89 11.06 6.84
C PHE A 25 4.35 12.14 7.82
N ASN A 26 3.54 13.09 7.34
CA ASN A 26 3.19 14.31 8.07
C ASN A 26 1.72 14.77 7.87
N TYR A 27 0.79 13.83 7.68
CA TYR A 27 -0.64 14.06 7.93
C TYR A 27 -1.10 13.05 8.98
N GLY A 28 -0.64 13.25 10.21
CA GLY A 28 -0.93 12.34 11.32
C GLY A 28 -0.06 12.53 12.56
N ALA A 29 0.57 13.70 12.72
CA ALA A 29 1.42 14.04 13.87
C ALA A 29 0.62 14.24 15.19
N ALA A 30 -0.37 13.38 15.45
CA ALA A 30 -1.13 13.31 16.68
C ALA A 30 -1.65 11.89 16.98
N ALA A 31 -0.91 10.84 16.62
CA ALA A 31 -1.00 9.53 17.28
C ALA A 31 0.35 9.28 17.96
N GLY A 32 0.36 9.28 19.29
CA GLY A 32 1.58 9.35 20.10
C GLY A 32 2.66 8.34 19.74
N GLU A 33 3.92 8.74 19.96
CA GLU A 33 5.14 7.93 19.90
C GLU A 33 5.01 6.62 20.70
N PHE A 34 4.39 5.62 20.08
CA PHE A 34 4.60 4.21 20.38
C PHE A 34 5.30 3.60 19.17
N ASP A 35 6.49 4.12 18.89
CA ASP A 35 7.41 3.54 17.91
C ASP A 35 8.11 2.35 18.58
N ALA A 36 7.35 1.27 18.79
CA ALA A 36 7.97 -0.02 19.02
C ALA A 36 8.63 -0.39 17.69
N GLU A 37 9.97 -0.42 17.63
CA GLU A 37 10.71 -0.71 16.41
C GLU A 37 10.20 -2.03 15.79
N MET A 38 9.37 -1.89 14.75
CA MET A 38 8.72 -3.00 14.06
C MET A 38 9.75 -3.67 13.16
N THR A 39 9.71 -5.01 13.10
CA THR A 39 10.68 -5.78 12.30
C THR A 39 10.36 -5.77 10.81
N ILE A 40 9.11 -5.48 10.46
CA ILE A 40 8.61 -5.32 9.09
C ILE A 40 8.55 -3.82 8.79
N SER A 41 9.03 -3.39 7.64
CA SER A 41 8.93 -1.99 7.22
C SER A 41 7.54 -1.65 6.68
N ALA A 42 7.25 -0.35 6.52
CA ALA A 42 5.99 0.09 5.91
C ALA A 42 5.86 -0.42 4.46
N GLU A 43 6.95 -0.40 3.70
CA GLU A 43 6.99 -0.89 2.33
C GLU A 43 6.76 -2.40 2.27
N GLU A 44 7.42 -3.17 3.15
CA GLU A 44 7.22 -4.62 3.25
C GLU A 44 5.77 -4.95 3.66
N ALA A 45 5.16 -4.14 4.53
CA ALA A 45 3.75 -4.30 4.89
C ALA A 45 2.79 -4.06 3.71
N LEU A 46 3.07 -3.08 2.84
CA LEU A 46 2.30 -2.86 1.61
C LEU A 46 2.41 -4.05 0.65
N GLU A 47 3.62 -4.61 0.49
CA GLU A 47 3.85 -5.80 -0.33
C GLU A 47 3.05 -7.00 0.21
N ILE A 48 3.15 -7.28 1.51
CA ILE A 48 2.39 -8.36 2.18
C ILE A 48 0.88 -8.18 1.99
N ALA A 49 0.39 -6.95 2.16
CA ALA A 49 -1.02 -6.62 1.99
C ALA A 49 -1.49 -6.86 0.55
N GLN A 50 -0.73 -6.39 -0.44
CA GLN A 50 -1.08 -6.57 -1.85
C GLN A 50 -1.04 -8.05 -2.26
N GLU A 51 -0.06 -8.83 -1.78
CA GLU A 51 0.01 -10.27 -2.01
C GLU A 51 -1.21 -11.01 -1.45
N PHE A 52 -1.70 -10.59 -0.29
CA PHE A 52 -2.93 -11.12 0.29
C PHE A 52 -4.15 -10.77 -0.57
N LEU A 53 -4.29 -9.50 -0.98
CA LEU A 53 -5.42 -9.04 -1.81
C LEU A 53 -5.46 -9.77 -3.16
N ASN A 54 -4.32 -9.96 -3.81
CA ASN A 54 -4.22 -10.71 -5.07
C ASN A 54 -4.80 -12.13 -4.98
N GLN A 55 -4.76 -12.75 -3.79
CA GLN A 55 -5.27 -14.10 -3.55
C GLN A 55 -6.73 -14.11 -3.07
N ALA A 56 -7.08 -13.20 -2.16
CA ALA A 56 -8.38 -13.21 -1.48
C ALA A 56 -9.44 -12.33 -2.16
N TYR A 57 -9.03 -11.21 -2.75
CA TYR A 57 -9.89 -10.18 -3.33
C TYR A 57 -9.30 -9.65 -4.66
N PRO A 58 -9.31 -10.45 -5.74
CA PRO A 58 -8.72 -10.05 -7.02
C PRO A 58 -9.34 -8.76 -7.57
N GLY A 59 -8.49 -7.82 -7.98
CA GLY A 59 -8.90 -6.51 -8.49
C GLY A 59 -8.96 -5.40 -7.42
N ILE A 60 -8.69 -5.72 -6.16
CA ILE A 60 -8.49 -4.74 -5.09
C ILE A 60 -6.99 -4.49 -4.92
N GLU A 61 -6.62 -3.22 -4.80
CA GLU A 61 -5.25 -2.77 -4.58
C GLU A 61 -5.10 -2.11 -3.21
N VAL A 62 -3.89 -2.08 -2.67
CA VAL A 62 -3.58 -1.21 -1.52
C VAL A 62 -3.46 0.23 -2.01
N SER A 63 -3.96 1.18 -1.21
CA SER A 63 -3.64 2.59 -1.40
C SER A 63 -2.18 2.87 -1.03
N ASP A 64 -1.66 4.02 -1.47
CA ASP A 64 -0.36 4.51 -1.04
C ASP A 64 -0.37 5.01 0.43
N GLU A 65 -1.54 5.07 1.08
CA GLU A 65 -1.71 5.56 2.44
C GLU A 65 -1.56 4.42 3.47
N ILE A 66 -0.62 4.61 4.39
CA ILE A 66 -0.30 3.65 5.45
C ILE A 66 -0.12 4.37 6.79
N THR A 67 -0.88 3.94 7.79
CA THR A 67 -0.84 4.50 9.14
C THR A 67 -0.32 3.49 10.14
N GLN A 68 0.67 3.87 10.94
CA GLN A 68 1.14 3.04 12.04
C GLN A 68 0.25 3.20 13.26
N PHE A 69 -0.14 2.08 13.88
CA PHE A 69 -0.97 2.05 15.07
C PHE A 69 -0.60 0.86 15.96
N TYR A 70 0.09 1.12 17.08
CA TYR A 70 0.41 0.15 18.14
C TYR A 70 0.90 -1.24 17.63
N GLY A 71 1.96 -1.25 16.82
CA GLY A 71 2.54 -2.50 16.30
C GLY A 71 1.86 -3.07 15.06
N TYR A 72 0.98 -2.28 14.43
CA TYR A 72 0.33 -2.60 13.17
C TYR A 72 0.50 -1.48 12.17
N TYR A 73 0.54 -1.86 10.90
CA TYR A 73 0.29 -1.00 9.77
C TYR A 73 -1.18 -1.11 9.40
N THR A 74 -1.85 0.01 9.24
CA THR A 74 -3.24 0.11 8.77
C THR A 74 -3.21 0.72 7.38
N ILE A 75 -3.84 0.04 6.41
CA ILE A 75 -3.70 0.32 4.99
C ILE A 75 -5.11 0.33 4.38
N ASP A 76 -5.45 1.40 3.68
CA ASP A 76 -6.70 1.47 2.92
C ASP A 76 -6.58 0.64 1.64
N THR A 77 -7.70 0.07 1.20
CA THR A 77 -7.78 -0.75 -0.01
C THR A 77 -8.72 -0.10 -1.00
N GLU A 78 -8.35 -0.14 -2.28
CA GLU A 78 -9.02 0.59 -3.35
C GLU A 78 -9.46 -0.33 -4.49
N SER A 79 -10.53 0.08 -5.17
CA SER A 79 -10.96 -0.45 -6.46
C SER A 79 -11.24 0.72 -7.38
N ASP A 80 -10.61 0.75 -8.56
CA ASP A 80 -10.74 1.85 -9.52
C ASP A 80 -10.48 3.26 -8.92
N GLY A 81 -9.59 3.34 -7.92
CA GLY A 81 -9.24 4.58 -7.21
C GLY A 81 -10.26 5.05 -6.17
N GLU A 82 -11.27 4.22 -5.84
CA GLU A 82 -12.20 4.46 -4.74
C GLU A 82 -11.85 3.56 -3.55
N ILE A 83 -11.82 4.13 -2.33
CA ILE A 83 -11.62 3.35 -1.11
C ILE A 83 -12.83 2.43 -0.90
N VAL A 84 -12.55 1.13 -0.85
CA VAL A 84 -13.56 0.06 -0.68
C VAL A 84 -13.38 -0.73 0.60
N GLY A 85 -12.33 -0.43 1.37
CA GLY A 85 -12.06 -1.10 2.62
C GLY A 85 -10.74 -0.71 3.23
N MET A 86 -10.34 -1.46 4.25
CA MET A 86 -9.09 -1.28 4.96
C MET A 86 -8.64 -2.66 5.47
N LEU A 87 -7.34 -2.82 5.71
CA LEU A 87 -6.78 -3.95 6.41
C LEU A 87 -5.69 -3.49 7.37
N SER A 88 -5.28 -4.38 8.27
CA SER A 88 -4.07 -4.18 9.06
C SER A 88 -3.06 -5.30 8.83
N VAL A 89 -1.77 -4.96 8.85
CA VAL A 89 -0.65 -5.90 8.85
C VAL A 89 0.07 -5.77 10.18
N ASN A 90 0.27 -6.88 10.89
CA ASN A 90 1.04 -6.88 12.12
C ASN A 90 2.54 -6.65 11.82
N GLY A 91 3.13 -5.57 12.36
CA GLY A 91 4.50 -5.17 12.06
C GLY A 91 5.61 -6.06 12.65
N PHE A 92 5.25 -7.13 13.36
CA PHE A 92 6.21 -8.12 13.87
C PHE A 92 6.12 -9.47 13.17
N SER A 93 4.94 -9.85 12.66
CA SER A 93 4.66 -11.19 12.13
C SER A 93 4.19 -11.22 10.68
N GLY A 94 3.79 -10.07 10.13
CA GLY A 94 3.24 -9.98 8.77
C GLY A 94 1.83 -10.54 8.64
N GLN A 95 1.17 -10.89 9.76
CA GLN A 95 -0.21 -11.36 9.71
C GLN A 95 -1.15 -10.26 9.21
N VAL A 96 -2.00 -10.61 8.24
CA VAL A 96 -2.98 -9.71 7.63
C VAL A 96 -4.35 -9.88 8.30
N PHE A 97 -4.95 -8.76 8.66
CA PHE A 97 -6.27 -8.65 9.29
C PHE A 97 -7.16 -7.78 8.40
N PRO A 98 -7.94 -8.36 7.48
CA PRO A 98 -8.89 -7.61 6.67
C PRO A 98 -10.00 -7.05 7.55
N HIS A 99 -10.27 -5.74 7.44
CA HIS A 99 -11.40 -5.13 8.10
C HIS A 99 -12.63 -5.32 7.21
N VAL A 100 -13.42 -6.33 7.52
CA VAL A 100 -14.68 -6.55 6.82
C VAL A 100 -15.69 -5.51 7.30
N TRP A 101 -16.06 -4.58 6.41
CA TRP A 101 -17.25 -3.77 6.62
C TRP A 101 -18.48 -4.66 6.46
N HIS A 102 -19.31 -4.77 7.49
CA HIS A 102 -20.56 -5.53 7.45
C HIS A 102 -21.74 -4.71 6.86
N GLY A 103 -21.48 -3.69 6.05
CA GLY A 103 -22.50 -2.80 5.48
C GLY A 103 -21.93 -1.75 4.52
N GLU A 104 -22.81 -0.95 3.94
CA GLU A 104 -22.44 0.13 3.01
C GLU A 104 -21.63 1.22 3.74
N PHE A 105 -20.51 1.64 3.16
CA PHE A 105 -19.73 2.77 3.66
C PHE A 105 -20.55 4.06 3.48
N ILE A 106 -20.75 4.83 4.56
CA ILE A 106 -21.62 6.02 4.54
C ILE A 106 -20.79 7.31 4.46
N GLU A 107 -19.86 7.55 5.39
CA GLU A 107 -18.81 8.59 5.31
C GLU A 107 -17.77 8.42 6.43
N MET A 108 -16.57 9.00 6.26
CA MET A 108 -15.65 9.31 7.36
C MET A 108 -15.86 10.76 7.82
N VAL A 109 -16.07 10.96 9.13
CA VAL A 109 -16.10 12.29 9.76
C VAL A 109 -14.81 12.47 10.53
N GLU A 110 -13.92 13.34 10.06
CA GLU A 110 -12.84 13.90 10.87
C GLU A 110 -13.42 14.93 11.85
N GLY A 111 -13.09 14.80 13.14
CA GLY A 111 -13.52 15.70 14.21
C GLY A 111 -12.51 16.79 14.51
#